data_AF-A0A4V4HSG2-F1
#
_entry.id   AF-A0A4V4HSG2-F1
#
_cell.length_a   1.000
_cell.length_b   1.000
_cell.length_c   1.000
_cell.angle_alpha   90.00
_cell.angle_beta   90.00
_cell.angle_gamma   90.00
#
_symmetry.space_group_name_H-M   'P 1'
#
loop_
_entity.id
_entity.type
_entity.pdbx_description
1 polymer ?
#
loop_
_entity_poly.entity_id
_entity_poly.type
_entity_poly.pdbx_seq_one_letter_code
_entity_poly.pdbx_strand_id
1 'polypeptide(L)'
;MQGFRGKLVKGSEPEAVYWKRRAIVAGAVLALIIVVVVAVGAIGGDDGGSATAEGDAEAQEWATPSVDSTLKRPTVPSEAPPSEPSESASSAEPVVPVCTADDLMLQVVAAFDQARSGSPVPVSVLVASGADAACTADLGGVSIELAAGADVVYSSAHCTPASAKPVELEDGKGQTVEFEFDGLASEPGCAGDRRQLPAGDYELSAHLGEAASPVTAIELT
;
A
#
# COMPACT_ATOMS: atom_id res chain seq x y z
N MET A 1 -36.62 11.09 -47.89
CA MET A 1 -35.22 11.50 -47.65
C MET A 1 -35.22 12.80 -46.85
N GLN A 2 -35.19 12.76 -45.52
CA GLN A 2 -34.77 13.89 -44.67
C GLN A 2 -34.11 13.30 -43.42
N GLY A 3 -32.83 13.61 -43.25
CA GLY A 3 -31.94 12.95 -42.30
C GLY A 3 -32.04 13.50 -40.88
N PHE A 4 -32.07 12.60 -39.91
CA PHE A 4 -31.85 12.90 -38.50
C PHE A 4 -30.36 13.02 -38.23
N ARG A 5 -29.84 14.25 -38.15
CA ARG A 5 -28.56 14.54 -37.49
C ARG A 5 -28.85 14.75 -36.00
N GLY A 6 -28.70 13.69 -35.21
CA GLY A 6 -28.63 13.79 -33.75
C GLY A 6 -27.36 14.55 -33.36
N LYS A 7 -27.52 15.76 -32.84
CA LYS A 7 -26.46 16.55 -32.20
C LYS A 7 -25.97 15.80 -30.96
N LEU A 8 -24.67 15.53 -30.91
CA LEU A 8 -23.94 15.13 -29.72
C LEU A 8 -24.13 16.20 -28.64
N VAL A 9 -24.81 15.83 -27.55
CA VAL A 9 -24.81 16.60 -26.30
C VAL A 9 -23.48 16.31 -25.62
N LYS A 10 -22.52 17.22 -25.77
CA LYS A 10 -21.31 17.26 -24.96
C LYS A 10 -21.67 18.09 -23.73
N GLY A 11 -21.78 17.45 -22.57
CA GLY A 11 -21.97 18.14 -21.30
C GLY A 11 -20.84 19.13 -21.07
N SER A 12 -21.17 20.41 -20.94
CA SER A 12 -20.24 21.42 -20.45
C SER A 12 -20.11 21.27 -18.93
N GLU A 13 -19.25 20.36 -18.49
CA GLU A 13 -18.67 20.43 -17.16
C GLU A 13 -17.50 21.42 -17.17
N PRO A 14 -17.29 22.19 -16.08
CA PRO A 14 -16.48 23.39 -16.11
C PRO A 14 -14.98 23.04 -16.24
N GLU A 15 -14.49 23.04 -17.47
CA GLU A 15 -13.07 22.98 -17.83
C GLU A 15 -12.22 24.00 -17.02
N ALA A 16 -12.83 25.09 -16.57
CA ALA A 16 -12.16 26.18 -15.86
C ALA A 16 -11.39 25.77 -14.59
N VAL A 17 -11.76 24.72 -13.86
CA VAL A 17 -11.08 24.37 -12.57
C VAL A 17 -9.76 23.64 -12.82
N TYR A 18 -9.74 22.75 -13.80
CA TYR A 18 -8.54 22.00 -14.18
C TYR A 18 -7.46 22.90 -14.77
N TRP A 19 -7.86 23.80 -15.66
CA TRP A 19 -6.94 24.77 -16.27
C TRP A 19 -6.41 25.78 -15.25
N LYS A 20 -7.21 26.19 -14.26
CA LYS A 20 -6.74 27.07 -13.17
C LYS A 20 -5.65 26.42 -12.33
N ARG A 21 -5.83 25.16 -11.92
CA ARG A 21 -4.80 24.44 -11.13
C ARG A 21 -3.52 24.21 -11.94
N ARG A 22 -3.66 23.85 -13.23
CA ARG A 22 -2.51 23.69 -14.14
C ARG A 22 -1.78 25.01 -14.44
N ALA A 23 -2.49 26.11 -14.60
CA ALA A 23 -1.89 27.44 -14.80
C ALA A 23 -1.13 27.92 -13.56
N ILE A 24 -1.63 27.63 -12.35
CA ILE A 24 -0.93 27.95 -11.10
C ILE A 24 0.38 27.17 -10.99
N VAL A 25 0.35 25.86 -11.28
CA VAL A 25 1.57 25.02 -11.25
C VAL A 25 2.57 25.49 -12.30
N ALA A 26 2.13 25.74 -13.53
CA ALA A 26 3.00 26.24 -14.60
C ALA A 26 3.63 27.60 -14.21
N GLY A 27 2.85 28.52 -13.64
CA GLY A 27 3.35 29.81 -13.18
C GLY A 27 4.35 29.69 -12.02
N ALA A 28 4.09 28.80 -11.06
CA ALA A 28 5.00 28.55 -9.94
C ALA A 28 6.35 27.98 -10.41
N VAL A 29 6.34 27.02 -11.34
CA VAL A 29 7.57 26.46 -11.93
C VAL A 29 8.35 27.54 -12.68
N LEU A 30 7.67 28.37 -13.47
CA LEU A 30 8.31 29.44 -14.23
C LEU A 30 8.93 30.50 -13.30
N ALA A 31 8.24 30.86 -12.21
CA ALA A 31 8.78 31.74 -11.19
C ALA A 31 10.02 31.14 -10.50
N LEU A 32 9.98 29.84 -10.18
CA LEU A 32 11.11 29.13 -9.58
C LEU A 32 12.33 29.14 -10.52
N ILE A 33 12.13 28.89 -11.81
CA ILE A 33 13.19 28.97 -12.83
C ILE A 33 13.77 30.39 -12.89
N ILE A 34 12.95 31.43 -12.88
CA ILE A 34 13.41 32.83 -12.88
C ILE A 34 14.24 33.12 -11.61
N VAL A 35 13.78 32.67 -10.44
CA VAL A 35 14.52 32.83 -9.18
C VAL A 35 15.88 32.13 -9.24
N VAL A 36 15.94 30.92 -9.79
CA VAL A 36 17.21 30.18 -9.95
C VAL A 36 18.13 30.88 -10.94
N VAL A 37 17.63 31.36 -12.08
CA VAL A 37 18.45 32.09 -13.07
C VAL A 37 18.99 33.40 -12.48
N VAL A 38 18.17 34.13 -11.72
CA VAL A 38 18.60 35.36 -11.03
C VAL A 38 19.61 35.03 -9.92
N ALA A 39 19.39 33.96 -9.15
CA ALA A 39 20.34 33.51 -8.13
C ALA A 39 21.68 33.11 -8.75
N VAL A 40 21.68 32.31 -9.81
CA VAL A 40 22.91 31.91 -10.52
C VAL A 40 23.59 33.12 -11.18
N GLY A 41 22.83 34.08 -11.71
CA GLY A 41 23.37 35.32 -12.25
C GLY A 41 23.93 36.27 -11.17
N ALA A 42 23.39 36.22 -9.96
CA ALA A 42 23.86 37.01 -8.82
C ALA A 42 25.04 36.35 -8.08
N ILE A 43 25.21 35.03 -8.18
CA ILE A 43 26.27 34.25 -7.53
C ILE A 43 27.44 33.96 -8.50
N GLY A 44 27.22 34.11 -9.82
CA GLY A 44 28.19 33.85 -10.90
C GLY A 44 29.26 34.93 -11.10
N GLY A 45 29.82 35.46 -10.02
CA GLY A 45 30.95 36.36 -10.04
C GLY A 45 31.79 36.22 -8.78
N ASP A 46 32.57 35.14 -8.67
CA ASP A 46 33.93 35.16 -8.12
C ASP A 46 34.61 33.79 -8.35
N ASP A 47 35.88 33.85 -8.75
CA ASP A 47 36.82 32.74 -8.90
C ASP A 47 37.05 32.02 -7.56
N GLY A 48 37.18 30.69 -7.59
CA GLY A 48 37.63 29.96 -6.41
C GLY A 48 37.53 28.45 -6.54
N GLY A 49 38.58 27.84 -7.10
CA GLY A 49 38.69 26.39 -7.20
C GLY A 49 38.61 25.69 -5.84
N SER A 50 37.97 24.52 -5.82
CA SER A 50 38.03 23.61 -4.68
C SER A 50 38.66 22.32 -5.15
N ALA A 51 39.86 22.07 -4.64
CA ALA A 51 40.52 20.78 -4.71
C ALA A 51 40.68 20.23 -3.29
N THR A 52 40.40 18.94 -3.20
CA THR A 52 41.01 17.95 -2.32
C THR A 52 40.28 17.63 -1.01
N ALA A 53 40.06 16.32 -0.89
CA ALA A 53 39.51 15.56 0.21
C ALA A 53 40.60 15.18 1.22
N GLU A 54 40.20 15.04 2.48
CA GLU A 54 40.82 14.26 3.57
C GLU A 54 39.71 14.22 4.64
N GLY A 55 39.22 13.12 5.21
CA GLY A 55 39.78 11.79 5.37
C GLY A 55 40.53 11.70 6.70
N ASP A 56 39.82 11.59 7.84
CA ASP A 56 40.32 10.81 8.98
C ASP A 56 39.20 10.45 9.98
N ALA A 57 39.45 9.33 10.66
CA ALA A 57 38.58 8.63 11.59
C ALA A 57 38.50 9.31 12.96
N GLU A 58 37.51 8.94 13.78
CA GLU A 58 37.78 8.26 15.05
C GLU A 58 36.48 7.81 15.72
N ALA A 59 36.58 6.65 16.36
CA ALA A 59 35.58 6.04 17.22
C ALA A 59 35.57 6.75 18.57
N GLN A 60 34.39 6.92 19.17
CA GLN A 60 34.32 7.06 20.63
C GLN A 60 33.02 6.50 21.21
N GLU A 61 33.27 5.58 22.12
CA GLU A 61 32.41 4.82 23.02
C GLU A 61 31.53 5.74 23.89
N TRP A 62 30.25 5.38 24.10
CA TRP A 62 29.43 5.99 25.14
C TRP A 62 29.08 5.00 26.23
N ALA A 63 29.46 5.39 27.45
CA ALA A 63 29.34 4.65 28.69
C ALA A 63 27.90 4.58 29.23
N THR A 64 27.55 3.43 29.79
CA THR A 64 26.34 3.18 30.59
C THR A 64 26.54 3.61 32.04
N PRO A 65 25.55 4.23 32.71
CA PRO A 65 25.61 4.47 34.15
C PRO A 65 25.18 3.23 34.96
N SER A 66 25.98 2.94 35.99
CA SER A 66 25.76 1.92 37.02
C SER A 66 24.67 2.31 38.02
N VAL A 67 23.93 1.32 38.52
CA VAL A 67 23.27 1.38 39.83
C VAL A 67 23.60 0.12 40.64
N ASP A 68 24.20 0.33 41.81
CA ASP A 68 24.49 -0.70 42.82
C ASP A 68 23.44 -0.61 43.94
N SER A 69 22.86 -1.75 44.34
CA SER A 69 22.21 -1.94 45.65
C SER A 69 22.03 -3.44 45.95
N THR A 70 23.15 -4.10 46.20
CA THR A 70 23.46 -4.96 47.36
C THR A 70 22.29 -5.45 48.30
N LEU A 71 22.11 -6.79 48.31
CA LEU A 71 21.80 -7.74 49.44
C LEU A 71 20.36 -8.02 49.96
N LYS A 72 19.85 -9.24 49.70
CA LYS A 72 19.92 -10.47 50.57
C LYS A 72 18.63 -11.31 50.56
N ARG A 73 18.81 -12.61 50.28
CA ARG A 73 17.83 -13.73 50.34
C ARG A 73 17.46 -14.12 51.79
N PRO A 74 16.22 -14.61 52.01
CA PRO A 74 16.05 -15.95 52.56
C PRO A 74 15.07 -16.81 51.74
N THR A 75 15.40 -18.09 51.62
CA THR A 75 14.56 -19.17 51.09
C THR A 75 13.58 -19.64 52.17
N VAL A 76 12.32 -19.90 51.81
CA VAL A 76 11.39 -20.70 52.62
C VAL A 76 10.63 -21.66 51.69
N PRO A 77 10.67 -23.00 51.90
CA PRO A 77 9.80 -23.94 51.20
C PRO A 77 8.54 -24.19 52.05
N SER A 78 7.35 -24.12 51.46
CA SER A 78 6.10 -24.59 52.08
C SER A 78 5.04 -24.72 50.98
N GLU A 79 4.86 -25.91 50.41
CA GLU A 79 3.85 -26.92 50.79
C GLU A 79 2.44 -26.55 50.30
N ALA A 80 1.96 -27.33 49.33
CA ALA A 80 0.61 -27.30 48.80
C ALA A 80 -0.40 -27.91 49.78
N PRO A 81 -1.64 -27.41 49.76
CA PRO A 81 -2.80 -28.31 49.87
C PRO A 81 -3.81 -28.10 48.72
N PRO A 82 -4.77 -29.03 48.53
CA PRO A 82 -5.42 -29.30 47.24
C PRO A 82 -6.75 -28.57 47.03
N SER A 83 -7.05 -28.40 45.73
CA SER A 83 -8.35 -28.37 45.02
C SER A 83 -9.57 -27.70 45.66
N GLU A 84 -10.09 -26.66 44.98
CA GLU A 84 -11.50 -26.54 44.57
C GLU A 84 -11.57 -25.79 43.21
N PRO A 85 -12.51 -26.13 42.32
CA PRO A 85 -12.56 -25.57 40.96
C PRO A 85 -13.19 -24.17 41.03
N SER A 86 -12.37 -23.14 41.02
CA SER A 86 -12.89 -21.79 40.76
C SER A 86 -13.23 -21.72 39.29
N GLU A 87 -14.53 -21.76 38.99
CA GLU A 87 -15.08 -21.46 37.67
C GLU A 87 -14.43 -20.19 37.11
N SER A 88 -13.90 -20.34 35.90
CA SER A 88 -13.49 -19.24 35.04
C SER A 88 -14.61 -18.20 34.94
N ALA A 89 -14.39 -17.04 35.54
CA ALA A 89 -14.87 -15.80 34.97
C ALA A 89 -13.70 -15.16 34.23
N SER A 90 -13.30 -15.78 33.11
CA SER A 90 -12.55 -15.05 32.09
C SER A 90 -13.49 -13.97 31.61
N SER A 91 -13.23 -12.73 32.02
CA SER A 91 -13.87 -11.55 31.46
C SER A 91 -13.77 -11.67 29.94
N ALA A 92 -14.87 -11.98 29.26
CA ALA A 92 -14.89 -12.00 27.81
C ALA A 92 -14.71 -10.55 27.39
N GLU A 93 -13.52 -10.21 26.88
CA GLU A 93 -13.32 -8.99 26.13
C GLU A 93 -14.40 -8.91 25.05
N PRO A 94 -14.96 -7.73 24.75
CA PRO A 94 -15.92 -7.59 23.66
C PRO A 94 -15.25 -8.08 22.38
N VAL A 95 -15.71 -9.22 21.87
CA VAL A 95 -15.22 -9.79 20.61
C VAL A 95 -15.83 -8.96 19.49
N VAL A 96 -15.05 -8.07 18.90
CA VAL A 96 -15.45 -7.38 17.67
C VAL A 96 -15.75 -8.43 16.59
N PRO A 97 -16.91 -8.35 15.92
CA PRO A 97 -17.30 -9.33 14.90
C PRO A 97 -16.35 -9.27 13.71
N VAL A 98 -16.28 -10.34 12.91
CA VAL A 98 -15.55 -10.33 11.64
C VAL A 98 -16.40 -9.62 10.59
N CYS A 99 -15.78 -8.79 9.74
CA CYS A 99 -16.49 -8.12 8.65
C CYS A 99 -17.04 -9.15 7.65
N THR A 100 -18.27 -8.98 7.19
CA THR A 100 -18.82 -9.81 6.11
C THR A 100 -18.30 -9.33 4.75
N ALA A 101 -18.37 -10.17 3.72
CA ALA A 101 -17.91 -9.79 2.38
C ALA A 101 -18.70 -8.60 1.81
N ASP A 102 -20.01 -8.53 2.08
CA ASP A 102 -20.89 -7.45 1.63
C ASP A 102 -20.59 -6.10 2.31
N ASP A 103 -20.04 -6.15 3.53
CA ASP A 103 -19.64 -4.95 4.28
C ASP A 103 -18.25 -4.44 3.87
N LEU A 104 -17.50 -5.17 3.06
CA LEU A 104 -16.14 -4.79 2.66
C LEU A 104 -16.16 -4.05 1.33
N MET A 105 -15.55 -2.88 1.31
CA MET A 105 -15.32 -2.08 0.11
C MET A 105 -13.85 -2.16 -0.28
N LEU A 106 -13.56 -2.77 -1.43
CA LEU A 106 -12.20 -2.88 -1.96
C LEU A 106 -12.03 -1.94 -3.16
N GLN A 107 -10.91 -1.24 -3.19
CA GLN A 107 -10.48 -0.47 -4.36
C GLN A 107 -9.03 -0.78 -4.69
N VAL A 108 -8.80 -1.37 -5.86
CA VAL A 108 -7.46 -1.59 -6.41
C VAL A 108 -7.03 -0.40 -7.27
N VAL A 109 -5.76 -0.03 -7.20
CA VAL A 109 -5.14 1.02 -8.02
C VAL A 109 -3.74 0.57 -8.39
N ALA A 110 -3.45 0.49 -9.68
CA ALA A 110 -2.08 0.38 -10.17
C ALA A 110 -1.43 1.78 -10.22
N ALA A 111 -0.14 1.87 -9.91
CA ALA A 111 0.60 3.13 -9.99
C ALA A 111 0.66 3.69 -11.42
N PHE A 112 0.52 2.82 -12.43
CA PHE A 112 0.54 3.15 -13.85
C PHE A 112 -0.59 2.41 -14.57
N ASP A 113 -1.17 3.06 -15.57
CA ASP A 113 -2.13 2.47 -16.51
C ASP A 113 -1.44 1.68 -17.63
N GLN A 114 -0.15 1.95 -17.87
CA GLN A 114 0.70 1.21 -18.78
C GLN A 114 2.03 0.83 -18.12
N ALA A 115 2.48 -0.39 -18.33
CA ALA A 115 3.78 -0.86 -17.88
C ALA A 115 4.49 -1.67 -18.97
N ARG A 116 5.82 -1.70 -18.95
CA ARG A 116 6.55 -2.62 -19.81
C ARG A 116 6.37 -4.03 -19.27
N SER A 117 6.11 -4.98 -20.15
CA SER A 117 6.06 -6.40 -19.83
C SER A 117 7.29 -6.81 -18.99
N GLY A 118 7.07 -7.60 -17.93
CA GLY A 118 8.07 -8.05 -16.94
C GLY A 118 8.77 -6.95 -16.14
N SER A 119 8.25 -5.72 -16.15
CA SER A 119 8.70 -4.68 -15.23
C SER A 119 7.79 -4.65 -14.00
N PRO A 120 8.34 -4.33 -12.81
CA PRO A 120 7.54 -4.25 -11.59
C PRO A 120 6.56 -3.07 -11.67
N VAL A 121 5.33 -3.32 -11.20
CA VAL A 121 4.23 -2.38 -11.11
C VAL A 121 3.76 -2.33 -9.65
N PRO A 122 3.94 -1.21 -8.95
CA PRO A 122 3.35 -1.02 -7.64
C PRO A 122 1.82 -1.00 -7.74
N VAL A 123 1.16 -1.73 -6.85
CA VAL A 123 -0.30 -1.81 -6.76
C VAL A 123 -0.71 -1.54 -5.32
N SER A 124 -1.71 -0.70 -5.14
CA SER A 124 -2.30 -0.41 -3.83
C SER A 124 -3.73 -0.89 -3.80
N VAL A 125 -4.11 -1.56 -2.71
CA VAL A 125 -5.49 -1.99 -2.44
C VAL A 125 -5.98 -1.30 -1.18
N LEU A 126 -6.98 -0.44 -1.30
CA LEU A 126 -7.70 0.09 -0.16
C LEU A 126 -8.80 -0.91 0.24
N VAL A 127 -8.78 -1.34 1.50
CA VAL A 127 -9.83 -2.16 2.11
C VAL A 127 -10.52 -1.31 3.17
N ALA A 128 -11.81 -1.03 3.00
CA ALA A 128 -12.60 -0.26 3.95
C ALA A 128 -13.83 -1.03 4.42
N SER A 129 -14.31 -0.73 5.63
CA SER A 129 -15.60 -1.22 6.10
C SER A 129 -16.71 -0.26 5.71
N GLY A 130 -17.82 -0.80 5.22
CA GLY A 130 -19.10 -0.12 5.02
C GLY A 130 -20.15 -0.52 6.06
N ALA A 131 -19.79 -1.33 7.07
CA ALA A 131 -20.67 -1.66 8.17
C ALA A 131 -20.84 -0.47 9.12
N ASP A 132 -22.05 -0.29 9.67
CA ASP A 132 -22.34 0.75 10.67
C ASP A 132 -21.60 0.53 12.01
N ALA A 133 -21.10 -0.68 12.25
CA ALA A 133 -20.39 -1.07 13.47
C ALA A 133 -18.97 -1.54 13.16
N ALA A 134 -18.06 -1.35 14.11
CA ALA A 134 -16.69 -1.83 13.99
C ALA A 134 -16.63 -3.35 13.82
N CYS A 135 -15.78 -3.81 12.91
CA CYS A 135 -15.56 -5.21 12.62
C CYS A 135 -14.08 -5.47 12.32
N THR A 136 -13.64 -6.73 12.44
CA THR A 136 -12.26 -7.13 12.16
C THR A 136 -12.17 -7.74 10.76
N ALA A 137 -11.16 -7.33 10.00
CA ALA A 137 -10.80 -7.93 8.71
C ALA A 137 -9.34 -8.41 8.74
N ASP A 138 -9.06 -9.57 8.15
CA ASP A 138 -7.70 -10.09 8.02
C ASP A 138 -7.04 -9.58 6.74
N LEU A 139 -6.25 -8.51 6.85
CA LEU A 139 -5.64 -7.86 5.69
C LEU A 139 -4.50 -8.68 5.05
N GLY A 140 -3.99 -9.70 5.73
CA GLY A 140 -2.97 -10.56 5.14
C GLY A 140 -3.55 -11.69 4.27
N GLY A 141 -4.89 -11.77 4.19
CA GLY A 141 -5.62 -12.54 3.18
C GLY A 141 -5.97 -11.76 1.90
N VAL A 142 -5.57 -10.48 1.80
CA VAL A 142 -5.81 -9.70 0.58
C VAL A 142 -4.89 -10.20 -0.55
N SER A 143 -5.45 -10.37 -1.74
CA SER A 143 -4.70 -10.75 -2.93
C SER A 143 -5.09 -9.90 -4.13
N ILE A 144 -4.17 -9.75 -5.07
CA ILE A 144 -4.44 -9.15 -6.38
C ILE A 144 -4.39 -10.22 -7.46
N GLU A 145 -5.26 -10.08 -8.46
CA GLU A 145 -5.35 -10.93 -9.62
C GLU A 145 -5.31 -10.10 -10.90
N LEU A 146 -4.63 -10.64 -11.90
CA LEU A 146 -4.58 -10.08 -13.24
C LEU A 146 -5.17 -11.07 -14.23
N ALA A 147 -6.18 -10.64 -14.97
CA ALA A 147 -6.87 -11.44 -15.97
C ALA A 147 -6.61 -10.96 -17.40
N ALA A 148 -6.53 -11.92 -18.32
CA ALA A 148 -6.54 -11.69 -19.76
C ALA A 148 -7.89 -12.20 -20.31
N GLY A 149 -8.90 -11.32 -20.34
CA GLY A 149 -10.27 -11.72 -20.63
C GLY A 149 -10.84 -12.60 -19.51
N ALA A 150 -11.22 -13.84 -19.81
CA ALA A 150 -11.77 -14.76 -18.81
C ALA A 150 -10.72 -15.54 -18.03
N ASP A 151 -9.45 -15.47 -18.44
CA ASP A 151 -8.37 -16.29 -17.87
C ASP A 151 -7.56 -15.47 -16.86
N VAL A 152 -7.51 -15.92 -15.60
CA VAL A 152 -6.60 -15.34 -14.60
C VAL A 152 -5.19 -15.84 -14.90
N VAL A 153 -4.30 -14.92 -15.24
CA VAL A 153 -2.92 -15.22 -15.67
C VAL A 153 -1.88 -14.95 -14.57
N TYR A 154 -2.26 -14.22 -13.55
CA TYR A 154 -1.45 -13.96 -12.36
C TYR A 154 -2.35 -13.78 -11.14
N SER A 155 -1.91 -14.32 -10.00
CA SER A 155 -2.43 -14.03 -8.67
C SER A 155 -1.27 -13.90 -7.69
N SER A 156 -1.34 -12.94 -6.77
CA SER A 156 -0.37 -12.82 -5.67
C SER A 156 -0.49 -13.96 -4.66
N ALA A 157 -1.67 -14.59 -4.56
CA ALA A 157 -1.92 -15.73 -3.67
C ALA A 157 -1.24 -17.02 -4.14
N HIS A 158 -0.79 -17.08 -5.40
CA HIS A 158 -0.10 -18.24 -5.94
C HIS A 158 1.26 -18.49 -5.29
N CYS A 159 2.02 -17.43 -4.96
CA CYS A 159 3.42 -17.57 -4.52
C CYS A 159 3.56 -17.57 -3.01
N THR A 160 2.74 -16.79 -2.31
CA THR A 160 2.85 -16.58 -0.88
C THR A 160 1.50 -16.87 -0.26
N PRO A 161 1.42 -17.85 0.67
CA PRO A 161 0.17 -18.08 1.38
C PRO A 161 -0.19 -16.86 2.20
N ALA A 162 -1.50 -16.65 2.41
CA ALA A 162 -1.99 -15.63 3.31
C ALA A 162 -1.36 -15.77 4.70
N SER A 163 -1.08 -14.63 5.33
CA SER A 163 -0.58 -14.56 6.70
C SER A 163 -1.58 -13.79 7.54
N ALA A 164 -1.81 -14.21 8.78
CA ALA A 164 -2.80 -13.54 9.61
C ALA A 164 -2.33 -12.13 9.99
N LYS A 165 -3.10 -11.11 9.61
CA LYS A 165 -2.94 -9.70 9.95
C LYS A 165 -4.32 -9.09 10.23
N PRO A 166 -4.96 -9.47 11.36
CA PRO A 166 -6.25 -8.92 11.74
C PRO A 166 -6.14 -7.42 12.04
N VAL A 167 -7.06 -6.63 11.50
CA VAL A 167 -7.20 -5.20 11.76
C VAL A 167 -8.66 -4.86 11.99
N GLU A 168 -8.92 -4.06 13.01
CA GLU A 168 -10.24 -3.50 13.27
C GLU A 168 -10.51 -2.32 12.31
N LEU A 169 -11.65 -2.37 11.65
CA LEU A 169 -12.14 -1.35 10.72
C LEU A 169 -13.44 -0.75 11.28
N GLU A 170 -13.49 0.56 11.34
CA GLU A 170 -14.70 1.33 11.67
C GLU A 170 -15.43 1.76 10.38
N ASP A 171 -16.66 2.24 10.50
CA ASP A 171 -17.45 2.74 9.37
C ASP A 171 -16.69 3.78 8.54
N GLY A 172 -16.56 3.50 7.24
CA GLY A 172 -15.87 4.33 6.26
C GLY A 172 -14.36 4.44 6.49
N LYS A 173 -13.79 3.72 7.46
CA LYS A 173 -12.34 3.63 7.68
C LYS A 173 -11.78 2.46 6.89
N GLY A 174 -10.58 2.66 6.37
CA GLY A 174 -9.90 1.66 5.60
C GLY A 174 -8.40 1.67 5.82
N GLN A 175 -7.80 0.58 5.37
CA GLN A 175 -6.37 0.32 5.41
C GLN A 175 -5.90 0.02 3.99
N THR A 176 -4.72 0.54 3.66
CA THR A 176 -4.09 0.27 2.37
C THR A 176 -3.12 -0.89 2.50
N VAL A 177 -3.22 -1.86 1.60
CA VAL A 177 -2.27 -2.95 1.42
C VAL A 177 -1.50 -2.71 0.12
N GLU A 178 -0.17 -2.78 0.19
CA GLU A 178 0.70 -2.56 -0.95
C GLU A 178 1.20 -3.89 -1.51
N PHE A 179 1.22 -3.98 -2.83
CA PHE A 179 1.69 -5.12 -3.61
C PHE A 179 2.66 -4.63 -4.69
N GLU A 180 3.51 -5.54 -5.16
CA GLU A 180 4.33 -5.34 -6.34
C GLU A 180 4.04 -6.48 -7.32
N PHE A 181 3.52 -6.14 -8.50
CA PHE A 181 3.31 -7.09 -9.59
C PHE A 181 4.51 -7.04 -10.53
N ASP A 182 5.18 -8.17 -10.74
CA ASP A 182 6.45 -8.23 -11.48
C ASP A 182 6.31 -8.42 -13.00
N GLY A 183 5.09 -8.37 -13.55
CA GLY A 183 4.87 -8.55 -14.99
C GLY A 183 5.00 -10.01 -15.44
N LEU A 184 5.05 -10.97 -14.52
CA LEU A 184 5.17 -12.41 -14.82
C LEU A 184 3.86 -13.15 -14.53
N ALA A 185 3.58 -14.17 -15.32
CA ALA A 185 2.47 -15.08 -15.07
C ALA A 185 2.75 -15.92 -13.80
N SER A 186 1.70 -16.31 -13.08
CA SER A 186 1.84 -17.19 -11.92
C SER A 186 0.84 -18.33 -11.94
N GLU A 187 1.25 -19.46 -11.40
CA GLU A 187 0.41 -20.64 -11.12
C GLU A 187 0.56 -21.01 -9.64
N PRO A 188 -0.44 -21.67 -9.03
CA PRO A 188 -0.40 -22.06 -7.63
C PRO A 188 0.92 -22.76 -7.23
N GLY A 189 1.55 -22.24 -6.18
CA GLY A 189 2.84 -22.72 -5.68
C GLY A 189 4.07 -22.06 -6.31
N CYS A 190 3.89 -21.21 -7.34
CA CYS A 190 4.95 -20.45 -8.02
C CYS A 190 6.27 -21.21 -8.21
N ALA A 191 6.18 -22.48 -8.63
CA ALA A 191 7.35 -23.31 -8.85
C ALA A 191 8.00 -23.01 -10.21
N GLY A 192 9.33 -23.03 -10.26
CA GLY A 192 10.11 -22.90 -11.49
C GLY A 192 10.19 -21.48 -12.06
N ASP A 193 10.63 -21.38 -13.31
CA ASP A 193 10.77 -20.11 -14.02
C ASP A 193 9.41 -19.59 -14.49
N ARG A 194 8.98 -18.46 -13.95
CA ARG A 194 7.72 -17.81 -14.33
C ARG A 194 7.85 -17.14 -15.70
N ARG A 195 6.87 -17.38 -16.57
CA ARG A 195 6.84 -16.82 -17.92
C ARG A 195 6.42 -15.36 -17.88
N GLN A 196 7.12 -14.52 -18.64
CA GLN A 196 6.75 -13.12 -18.84
C GLN A 196 5.40 -12.99 -19.57
N LEU A 197 4.55 -12.09 -19.09
CA LEU A 197 3.25 -11.84 -19.70
C LEU A 197 3.41 -11.06 -21.00
N PRO A 198 2.77 -11.47 -22.11
CA PRO A 198 2.90 -10.75 -23.38
C PRO A 198 2.31 -9.34 -23.29
N ALA A 199 2.70 -8.47 -24.23
CA ALA A 199 2.05 -7.18 -24.38
C ALA A 199 0.54 -7.36 -24.70
N GLY A 200 -0.30 -6.48 -24.14
CA GLY A 200 -1.75 -6.53 -24.29
C GLY A 200 -2.49 -5.86 -23.14
N ASP A 201 -3.81 -5.84 -23.24
CA ASP A 201 -4.70 -5.32 -22.21
C ASP A 201 -5.02 -6.39 -21.16
N TYR A 202 -4.98 -5.99 -19.88
CA TYR A 202 -5.28 -6.84 -18.74
C TYR A 202 -6.24 -6.15 -17.77
N GLU A 203 -6.96 -6.97 -17.01
CA GLU A 203 -7.88 -6.52 -15.97
C GLU A 203 -7.32 -6.88 -14.60
N LEU A 204 -7.01 -5.86 -13.79
CA LEU A 204 -6.53 -5.99 -12.42
C LEU A 204 -7.69 -5.91 -11.44
N SER A 205 -7.75 -6.85 -10.49
CA SER A 205 -8.74 -6.87 -9.41
C SER A 205 -8.07 -7.27 -8.09
N ALA A 206 -8.70 -6.92 -6.97
CA ALA A 206 -8.29 -7.36 -5.65
C ALA A 206 -9.41 -8.14 -4.97
N HIS A 207 -9.04 -9.11 -4.14
CA HIS A 207 -9.95 -9.99 -3.42
C HIS A 207 -9.59 -10.10 -1.95
N LEU A 208 -10.61 -10.27 -1.12
CA LEU A 208 -10.49 -10.65 0.29
C LEU A 208 -11.65 -11.59 0.65
N GLY A 209 -11.38 -12.89 0.71
CA GLY A 209 -12.44 -13.89 0.85
C GLY A 209 -13.37 -13.87 -0.35
N GLU A 210 -14.66 -13.61 -0.12
CA GLU A 210 -15.68 -13.47 -1.18
C GLU A 210 -15.84 -12.01 -1.68
N ALA A 211 -15.24 -11.04 -1.01
CA ALA A 211 -15.29 -9.64 -1.42
C ALA A 211 -14.28 -9.37 -2.54
N ALA A 212 -14.71 -8.65 -3.58
CA ALA A 212 -13.89 -8.30 -4.73
C ALA A 212 -13.99 -6.81 -5.06
N SER A 213 -12.89 -6.22 -5.53
CA SER A 213 -12.89 -4.85 -6.07
C SER A 213 -13.49 -4.80 -7.47
N PRO A 214 -13.90 -3.61 -7.94
CA PRO A 214 -14.05 -3.37 -9.37
C PRO A 214 -12.74 -3.66 -10.12
N VAL A 215 -12.86 -4.01 -11.40
CA VAL A 215 -11.70 -4.19 -12.28
C VAL A 215 -11.08 -2.85 -12.69
N THR A 216 -9.76 -2.82 -12.78
CA THR A 216 -8.97 -1.70 -13.29
C THR A 216 -8.16 -2.17 -14.50
N ALA A 217 -8.26 -1.47 -15.62
CA ALA A 217 -7.49 -1.81 -16.81
C ALA A 217 -6.01 -1.43 -16.65
N ILE A 218 -5.12 -2.29 -17.14
CA ILE A 218 -3.68 -2.02 -17.28
C ILE A 218 -3.17 -2.60 -18.60
N GLU A 219 -2.40 -1.81 -19.34
CA GLU A 219 -1.78 -2.23 -20.60
C GLU A 219 -0.32 -2.65 -20.35
N LEU A 220 0.07 -3.83 -20.82
CA LEU A 220 1.48 -4.25 -20.87
C LEU A 220 2.05 -4.02 -22.27
N THR A 221 3.26 -3.46 -22.33
CA THR A 221 3.95 -3.05 -23.58
C THR A 221 5.30 -3.75 -23.78
#